data_AF-A0A851H1E9-F1
#
_entry.id   AF-A0A851H1E9-F1
#
_cell.length_a   1.000
_cell.length_b   1.000
_cell.length_c   1.000
_cell.angle_alpha   90.00
_cell.angle_beta   90.00
_cell.angle_gamma   90.00
#
_symmetry.space_group_name_H-M   'P 1'
#
loop_
_entity.id
_entity.type
_entity.pdbx_description
1 polymer ?
#
loop_
_entity_poly.entity_id
_entity_poly.type
_entity_poly.pdbx_seq_one_letter_code
_entity_poly.pdbx_strand_id
1 'polypeptide(L)'
;MFDVSAFANRLQKNYKHYAKWASRQGLDAWRVYDKDVPQFPLAVDLYGERVHLQEYDTGWEMEDDVYQQWIAAIMAAIAEVTGRDPSAITLKSRRRQKGVSQYEKVGKLGDDFIVQEFGQRFIVNLDAYLDTGLFLDHRNTRKRVREEAAGKRFLNLFAYTGSFTVYAGAGGAVSSETVDMSNTYQEWSRRNFELNGLDLARHQLVRADVFQYLEQAVDEGKQFDLIVMDPPTFSNSKKMQDILDVQRDHVWLIDYAMALLAPGGTLYFSNNLRSFVLDERLAEDYHIRDISVQSVPEDFRNRKIHQCYQLKKKAS
;
A
#
# COMPACT_ATOMS: atom_id res chain seq x y z
N MET A 1 -24.45 24.94 11.46
CA MET A 1 -23.55 24.50 10.38
C MET A 1 -22.16 24.44 10.97
N PHE A 2 -21.48 23.29 10.91
CA PHE A 2 -20.11 23.18 11.40
C PHE A 2 -19.19 24.09 10.58
N ASP A 3 -18.33 24.85 11.25
CA ASP A 3 -17.31 25.62 10.55
C ASP A 3 -16.22 24.66 10.06
N VAL A 4 -16.28 24.33 8.78
CA VAL A 4 -15.29 23.52 8.06
C VAL A 4 -14.35 24.38 7.21
N SER A 5 -14.35 25.71 7.38
CA SER A 5 -13.60 26.63 6.53
C SER A 5 -12.09 26.36 6.55
N ALA A 6 -11.52 26.05 7.72
CA ALA A 6 -10.10 25.70 7.85
C ALA A 6 -9.74 24.44 7.04
N PHE A 7 -10.61 23.42 7.07
CA PHE A 7 -10.46 22.22 6.26
C PHE A 7 -10.60 22.53 4.76
N ALA A 8 -11.68 23.20 4.35
CA ALA A 8 -11.95 23.53 2.96
C ALA A 8 -10.83 24.37 2.33
N ASN A 9 -10.36 25.41 3.03
CA ASN A 9 -9.27 26.26 2.57
C ASN A 9 -7.96 25.47 2.39
N ARG A 10 -7.65 24.56 3.32
CA ARG A 10 -6.46 23.72 3.23
C ARG A 10 -6.58 22.71 2.09
N LEU A 11 -7.71 22.03 1.98
CA LEU A 11 -8.02 21.10 0.91
C LEU A 11 -7.91 21.78 -0.46
N GLN A 12 -8.48 22.99 -0.61
CA GLN A 12 -8.44 23.76 -1.84
C GLN A 12 -7.02 24.11 -2.28
N LYS A 13 -6.16 24.50 -1.33
CA LYS A 13 -4.75 24.79 -1.59
C LYS A 13 -4.00 23.53 -2.05
N ASN A 14 -4.18 22.43 -1.33
CA ASN A 14 -3.55 21.16 -1.68
C ASN A 14 -4.04 20.66 -3.05
N TYR A 15 -5.34 20.71 -3.32
CA TYR A 15 -5.95 20.28 -4.59
C TYR A 15 -5.35 21.04 -5.79
N LYS A 16 -5.24 22.37 -5.71
CA LYS A 16 -4.65 23.20 -6.78
C LYS A 16 -3.20 22.83 -7.11
N HIS A 17 -2.43 22.43 -6.09
CA HIS A 17 -1.04 22.00 -6.25
C HIS A 17 -0.98 20.57 -6.82
N TYR A 18 -1.58 19.63 -6.10
CA TYR A 18 -1.44 18.21 -6.38
C TYR A 18 -2.19 17.76 -7.62
N ALA A 19 -3.30 18.40 -8.02
CA ALA A 19 -3.97 18.06 -9.28
C ALA A 19 -3.06 18.31 -10.51
N LYS A 20 -2.33 19.43 -10.51
CA LYS A 20 -1.34 19.74 -11.57
C LYS A 20 -0.17 18.77 -11.54
N TRP A 21 0.30 18.43 -10.35
CA TRP A 21 1.37 17.44 -10.16
C TRP A 21 0.95 16.05 -10.66
N ALA A 22 -0.20 15.54 -10.20
CA ALA A 22 -0.75 14.24 -10.55
C ALA A 22 -0.97 14.12 -12.07
N SER A 23 -1.53 15.14 -12.69
CA SER A 23 -1.72 15.18 -14.15
C SER A 23 -0.39 15.06 -14.92
N ARG A 24 0.66 15.79 -14.50
CA ARG A 24 2.00 15.69 -15.13
C ARG A 24 2.66 14.33 -14.94
N GLN A 25 2.34 13.65 -13.85
CA GLN A 25 2.87 12.33 -13.51
C GLN A 25 2.04 11.19 -14.12
N GLY A 26 0.84 11.45 -14.67
CA GLY A 26 -0.08 10.42 -15.16
C GLY A 26 -0.66 9.58 -14.02
N LEU A 27 -1.19 10.25 -12.98
CA LEU A 27 -1.76 9.64 -11.78
C LEU A 27 -3.25 9.92 -11.68
N ASP A 28 -4.05 8.85 -11.64
CA ASP A 28 -5.47 8.93 -11.30
C ASP A 28 -5.71 8.82 -9.79
N ALA A 29 -4.75 8.22 -9.06
CA ALA A 29 -4.87 7.94 -7.63
C ALA A 29 -3.80 8.65 -6.78
N TRP A 30 -4.22 9.53 -5.87
CA TRP A 30 -3.33 10.36 -5.06
C TRP A 30 -3.99 10.97 -3.82
N ARG A 31 -3.19 11.34 -2.82
CA ARG A 31 -3.66 11.95 -1.56
C ARG A 31 -3.74 13.46 -1.67
N VAL A 32 -4.91 14.05 -1.37
CA VAL A 32 -5.08 15.52 -1.37
C VAL A 32 -5.01 16.12 0.04
N TYR A 33 -5.32 15.33 1.07
CA TYR A 33 -5.33 15.78 2.46
C TYR A 33 -4.89 14.65 3.38
N ASP A 34 -4.03 14.96 4.35
CA ASP A 34 -3.37 14.00 5.25
C ASP A 34 -3.23 14.60 6.67
N LYS A 35 -4.35 14.69 7.40
CA LYS A 35 -4.40 15.28 8.74
C LYS A 35 -3.71 16.66 8.77
N ASP A 36 -3.92 17.47 7.74
CA ASP A 36 -3.23 18.76 7.61
C ASP A 36 -3.59 19.71 8.76
N VAL A 37 -4.85 19.68 9.17
CA VAL A 37 -5.45 20.52 10.21
C VAL A 37 -5.81 19.64 11.43
N PRO A 38 -5.31 19.96 12.66
CA PRO A 38 -5.52 19.11 13.83
C PRO A 38 -6.98 18.79 14.16
N GLN A 39 -7.89 19.75 13.94
CA GLN A 39 -9.33 19.59 14.18
C GLN A 39 -10.01 18.63 13.19
N PHE A 40 -9.34 18.31 12.07
CA PHE A 40 -9.87 17.44 11.01
C PHE A 40 -8.90 16.27 10.79
N PRO A 41 -8.95 15.26 11.68
CA PRO A 41 -8.10 14.08 11.62
C PRO A 41 -8.58 13.13 10.52
N LEU A 42 -8.49 13.58 9.28
CA LEU A 42 -8.98 12.89 8.09
C LEU A 42 -7.83 12.65 7.11
N ALA A 43 -7.97 11.65 6.24
CA ALA A 43 -7.25 11.57 4.99
C ALA A 43 -8.26 11.58 3.84
N VAL A 44 -7.91 12.26 2.75
CA VAL A 44 -8.72 12.31 1.53
C VAL A 44 -7.84 11.85 0.38
N ASP A 45 -8.20 10.69 -0.18
CA ASP A 45 -7.55 10.11 -1.35
C ASP A 45 -8.50 10.21 -2.54
N LEU A 46 -7.98 10.62 -3.69
CA LEU A 46 -8.71 10.72 -4.94
C LEU A 46 -8.37 9.51 -5.80
N TYR A 47 -9.37 8.93 -6.45
CA TYR A 47 -9.24 7.80 -7.37
C TYR A 47 -10.10 8.07 -8.62
N GLY A 48 -9.53 8.78 -9.59
CA GLY A 48 -10.29 9.29 -10.74
C GLY A 48 -11.43 10.19 -10.27
N GLU A 49 -12.67 9.87 -10.65
CA GLU A 49 -13.88 10.59 -10.23
C GLU A 49 -14.36 10.24 -8.81
N ARG A 50 -13.78 9.21 -8.17
CA ARG A 50 -14.18 8.75 -6.84
C ARG A 50 -13.29 9.34 -5.74
N VAL A 51 -13.82 9.45 -4.54
CA VAL A 51 -13.09 9.91 -3.35
C VAL A 51 -13.17 8.87 -2.26
N HIS A 52 -12.03 8.58 -1.66
CA HIS A 52 -11.94 7.80 -0.43
C HIS A 52 -11.64 8.76 0.74
N LEU A 53 -12.60 8.89 1.64
CA LEU A 53 -12.49 9.68 2.86
C LEU A 53 -12.26 8.74 4.04
N GLN A 54 -11.12 8.89 4.71
CA GLN A 54 -10.76 8.07 5.87
C GLN A 54 -10.70 8.94 7.14
N GLU A 55 -11.39 8.51 8.19
CA GLU A 55 -11.27 9.10 9.52
C GLU A 55 -10.17 8.40 10.34
N TYR A 56 -9.27 9.17 10.97
CA TYR A 56 -8.35 8.64 11.96
C TYR A 56 -9.03 8.59 13.33
N ASP A 57 -8.88 7.47 14.04
CA ASP A 57 -9.35 7.36 15.42
C ASP A 57 -8.52 8.28 16.34
N THR A 58 -9.18 9.29 16.89
CA THR A 58 -8.62 10.22 17.88
C THR A 58 -9.12 9.95 19.30
N GLY A 59 -10.00 8.96 19.48
CA GLY A 59 -10.74 8.75 20.72
C GLY A 59 -11.78 9.84 21.01
N TRP A 60 -12.06 10.73 20.05
CA TRP A 60 -13.08 11.76 20.22
C TRP A 60 -14.47 11.14 20.14
N GLU A 61 -15.29 11.41 21.15
CA GLU A 61 -16.70 11.05 21.16
C GLU A 61 -17.51 12.27 20.71
N MET A 62 -18.37 12.06 19.72
CA MET A 62 -19.35 13.02 19.23
C MET A 62 -20.69 12.32 19.22
N GLU A 63 -21.74 13.02 19.66
CA GLU A 63 -23.12 12.54 19.49
C GLU A 63 -23.40 12.24 18.01
N ASP A 64 -24.21 11.22 17.74
CA ASP A 64 -24.39 10.69 16.38
C ASP A 64 -24.93 11.75 15.42
N ASP A 65 -25.89 12.57 15.84
CA ASP A 65 -26.48 13.64 15.05
C ASP A 65 -25.49 14.78 14.73
N VAL A 66 -24.65 15.13 15.70
CA VAL A 66 -23.54 16.09 15.58
C VAL A 66 -22.50 15.54 14.59
N TYR A 67 -22.15 14.26 14.69
CA TYR A 67 -21.22 13.62 13.76
C TYR A 67 -21.74 13.56 12.33
N GLN A 68 -23.01 13.18 12.14
CA GLN A 68 -23.62 13.13 10.80
C GLN A 68 -23.64 14.51 10.13
N GLN A 69 -23.94 15.58 10.88
CA GLN A 69 -23.89 16.94 10.37
C GLN A 69 -22.46 17.40 10.04
N TRP A 70 -21.49 17.03 10.88
CA TRP A 70 -20.07 17.37 10.66
C TRP A 70 -19.51 16.67 9.42
N ILE A 71 -19.76 15.37 9.27
CA ILE A 71 -19.25 14.60 8.13
C ILE A 71 -19.94 15.01 6.83
N ALA A 72 -21.24 15.34 6.85
CA ALA A 72 -21.94 15.88 5.70
C ALA A 72 -21.35 17.23 5.25
N ALA A 73 -21.00 18.12 6.18
CA ALA A 73 -20.33 19.38 5.86
C ALA A 73 -18.93 19.17 5.25
N ILE A 74 -18.18 18.18 5.73
CA ILE A 74 -16.89 17.77 5.15
C ILE A 74 -17.06 17.25 3.73
N MET A 75 -18.01 16.33 3.51
CA MET A 75 -18.27 15.75 2.18
C MET A 75 -18.71 16.83 1.18
N ALA A 76 -19.55 17.77 1.60
CA ALA A 76 -19.93 18.92 0.78
C ALA A 76 -18.71 19.78 0.40
N ALA A 77 -17.84 20.08 1.36
CA ALA A 77 -16.60 20.83 1.10
C ALA A 77 -15.65 20.08 0.15
N ILE A 78 -15.55 18.75 0.28
CA ILE A 78 -14.77 17.91 -0.65
C ILE A 78 -15.34 18.00 -2.07
N ALA A 79 -16.65 17.81 -2.22
CA ALA A 79 -17.33 17.88 -3.51
C ALA A 79 -17.13 19.25 -4.17
N GLU A 80 -17.33 20.34 -3.42
CA GLU A 80 -17.15 21.71 -3.93
C GLU A 80 -15.70 21.97 -4.38
N VAL A 81 -14.71 21.65 -3.54
CA VAL A 81 -13.30 21.91 -3.83
C VAL A 81 -12.79 21.08 -5.00
N THR A 82 -13.23 19.83 -5.07
CA THR A 82 -12.71 18.88 -6.05
C THR A 82 -13.51 18.83 -7.35
N GLY A 83 -14.75 19.34 -7.34
CA GLY A 83 -15.70 19.24 -8.45
C GLY A 83 -16.31 17.85 -8.63
N ARG A 84 -16.11 16.93 -7.68
CA ARG A 84 -16.65 15.56 -7.74
C ARG A 84 -18.05 15.48 -7.17
N ASP A 85 -18.83 14.53 -7.68
CA ASP A 85 -20.17 14.27 -7.19
C ASP A 85 -20.14 13.81 -5.71
N PRO A 86 -20.97 14.36 -4.81
CA PRO A 86 -21.04 13.93 -3.42
C PRO A 86 -21.31 12.43 -3.24
N SER A 87 -22.05 11.80 -4.16
CA SER A 87 -22.35 10.36 -4.14
C SER A 87 -21.14 9.48 -4.50
N ALA A 88 -20.08 10.06 -5.07
CA ALA A 88 -18.83 9.38 -5.38
C ALA A 88 -17.82 9.39 -4.21
N ILE A 89 -18.22 9.91 -3.04
CA ILE A 89 -17.40 9.95 -1.82
C ILE A 89 -17.74 8.74 -0.94
N THR A 90 -16.80 7.81 -0.82
CA THR A 90 -16.87 6.69 0.13
C THR A 90 -16.18 7.07 1.43
N LEU A 91 -16.92 7.01 2.54
CA LEU A 91 -16.39 7.21 3.90
C LEU A 91 -16.02 5.86 4.53
N LYS A 92 -14.79 5.74 5.02
CA LYS A 92 -14.37 4.67 5.94
C LYS A 92 -14.06 5.24 7.32
N SER A 93 -14.79 4.76 8.33
CA SER A 93 -14.49 5.06 9.72
C SER A 93 -13.83 3.85 10.40
N ARG A 94 -12.81 4.12 11.22
CA ARG A 94 -12.15 3.13 12.08
C ARG A 94 -12.73 3.10 13.51
N ARG A 95 -13.83 3.80 13.80
CA ARG A 95 -14.47 3.79 15.12
C ARG A 95 -14.74 2.34 15.54
N ARG A 96 -14.25 1.96 16.73
CA ARG A 96 -14.65 0.69 17.39
C ARG A 96 -16.16 0.73 17.61
N GLN A 97 -16.91 -0.05 16.84
CA GLN A 97 -18.35 -0.21 17.09
C GLN A 97 -18.53 -0.91 18.45
N LYS A 98 -19.12 -0.22 19.43
CA LYS A 98 -19.62 -0.84 20.67
C LYS A 98 -20.98 -1.49 20.34
N GLY A 99 -21.05 -2.82 20.31
CA GLY A 99 -22.33 -3.56 20.20
C GLY A 99 -22.40 -4.59 19.06
N VAL A 100 -23.43 -5.45 19.13
CA VAL A 100 -23.72 -6.58 18.21
C VAL A 100 -24.15 -6.11 16.81
N SER A 101 -24.40 -4.81 16.63
CA SER A 101 -24.46 -4.18 15.32
C SER A 101 -23.05 -3.93 14.79
N GLN A 102 -22.30 -5.02 14.65
CA GLN A 102 -21.46 -5.17 13.47
C GLN A 102 -22.46 -4.89 12.34
N TYR A 103 -22.33 -3.73 11.67
CA TYR A 103 -23.14 -3.50 10.47
C TYR A 103 -23.09 -4.83 9.73
N GLU A 104 -24.27 -5.44 9.55
CA GLU A 104 -24.41 -6.49 8.57
C GLU A 104 -23.64 -6.02 7.35
N LYS A 105 -23.06 -6.92 6.57
CA LYS A 105 -22.64 -6.57 5.22
C LYS A 105 -23.89 -6.10 4.44
N VAL A 106 -24.39 -4.91 4.72
CA VAL A 106 -25.13 -4.03 3.82
C VAL A 106 -24.10 -3.42 2.87
N GLY A 107 -23.14 -4.25 2.45
CA GLY A 107 -22.21 -3.91 1.41
C GLY A 107 -23.05 -3.93 0.15
N LYS A 108 -23.34 -2.75 -0.39
CA LYS A 108 -23.17 -2.65 -1.83
C LYS A 108 -21.79 -3.27 -2.10
N LEU A 109 -21.74 -4.35 -2.88
CA LEU A 109 -20.49 -4.65 -3.57
C LEU A 109 -20.22 -3.38 -4.37
N GLY A 110 -19.34 -2.51 -3.87
CA GLY A 110 -18.86 -1.40 -4.65
C GLY A 110 -18.21 -1.97 -5.89
N ASP A 111 -18.45 -1.36 -7.04
CA ASP A 111 -17.89 -1.86 -8.28
C ASP A 111 -16.38 -1.66 -8.29
N ASP A 112 -15.66 -2.72 -8.59
CA ASP A 112 -14.26 -2.67 -9.01
C ASP A 112 -14.14 -1.67 -10.16
N PHE A 113 -13.13 -0.81 -10.10
CA PHE A 113 -12.84 0.17 -11.16
C PHE A 113 -11.34 0.30 -11.35
N ILE A 114 -10.94 0.87 -12.48
CA ILE A 114 -9.53 0.95 -12.87
C ILE A 114 -9.01 2.37 -12.62
N VAL A 115 -7.81 2.45 -12.05
CA VAL A 115 -7.03 3.69 -11.95
C VAL A 115 -5.67 3.50 -12.61
N GLN A 116 -5.11 4.59 -13.14
CA GLN A 116 -3.78 4.62 -13.71
C GLN A 116 -2.74 5.20 -12.75
N GLU A 117 -1.56 4.59 -12.72
CA GLU A 117 -0.36 5.08 -12.01
C GLU A 117 0.87 4.89 -12.92
N PHE A 118 1.49 5.98 -13.37
CA PHE A 118 2.70 5.97 -14.22
C PHE A 118 2.61 5.06 -15.46
N GLY A 119 1.45 5.02 -16.11
CA GLY A 119 1.22 4.17 -17.28
C GLY A 119 0.68 2.77 -16.96
N GLN A 120 0.75 2.32 -15.71
CA GLN A 120 0.22 1.03 -15.26
C GLN A 120 -1.21 1.17 -14.76
N ARG A 121 -1.99 0.10 -14.86
CA ARG A 121 -3.41 0.09 -14.51
C ARG A 121 -3.67 -0.82 -13.32
N PHE A 122 -4.50 -0.38 -12.39
CA PHE A 122 -4.82 -1.14 -11.17
C PHE A 122 -6.31 -1.17 -10.93
N ILE A 123 -6.82 -2.36 -10.60
CA ILE A 123 -8.17 -2.52 -10.11
C ILE A 123 -8.21 -2.09 -8.65
N VAL A 124 -9.15 -1.22 -8.31
CA VAL A 124 -9.39 -0.69 -6.97
C VAL A 124 -10.85 -0.85 -6.59
N ASN A 125 -11.12 -0.92 -5.28
CA ASN A 125 -12.46 -1.02 -4.72
C ASN A 125 -12.52 -0.25 -3.39
N LEU A 126 -13.39 0.76 -3.32
CA LEU A 126 -13.46 1.64 -2.15
C LEU A 126 -14.37 1.10 -1.04
N ASP A 127 -15.24 0.13 -1.34
CA ASP A 127 -16.36 -0.22 -0.45
C ASP A 127 -16.21 -1.64 0.15
N ALA A 128 -15.76 -2.61 -0.63
CA ALA A 128 -15.87 -4.03 -0.28
C ALA A 128 -14.80 -4.56 0.69
N TYR A 129 -13.67 -3.85 0.83
CA TYR A 129 -12.48 -4.31 1.55
C TYR A 129 -12.03 -3.29 2.60
N LEU A 130 -11.11 -3.68 3.49
CA LEU A 130 -10.52 -2.76 4.46
C LEU A 130 -9.70 -1.67 3.76
N ASP A 131 -8.84 -2.07 2.82
CA ASP A 131 -8.01 -1.21 1.99
C ASP A 131 -8.57 -1.14 0.55
N THR A 132 -8.03 -0.25 -0.27
CA THR A 132 -8.61 0.11 -1.57
C THR A 132 -8.13 -0.76 -2.75
N GLY A 133 -7.15 -1.64 -2.53
CA GLY A 133 -6.49 -2.41 -3.58
C GLY A 133 -5.15 -1.83 -4.03
N LEU A 134 -4.79 -0.61 -3.61
CA LEU A 134 -3.52 0.04 -3.97
C LEU A 134 -3.04 0.98 -2.87
N PHE A 135 -1.91 0.66 -2.23
CA PHE A 135 -1.27 1.54 -1.26
C PHE A 135 -0.53 2.68 -1.97
N LEU A 136 -1.12 3.88 -1.93
CA LEU A 136 -0.63 5.05 -2.67
C LEU A 136 0.74 5.53 -2.17
N ASP A 137 1.08 5.28 -0.92
CA ASP A 137 2.35 5.69 -0.31
C ASP A 137 3.56 4.91 -0.87
N HIS A 138 3.38 3.71 -1.41
CA HIS A 138 4.49 2.95 -2.00
C HIS A 138 4.77 3.27 -3.48
N ARG A 139 4.14 4.31 -4.04
CA ARG A 139 4.24 4.67 -5.45
C ARG A 139 5.68 4.91 -5.93
N ASN A 140 6.52 5.58 -5.13
CA ASN A 140 7.92 5.81 -5.52
C ASN A 140 8.71 4.49 -5.51
N THR A 141 8.47 3.61 -4.53
CA THR A 141 9.11 2.29 -4.48
C THR A 141 8.70 1.44 -5.68
N ARG A 142 7.41 1.43 -6.06
CA ARG A 142 6.93 0.75 -7.27
C ARG A 142 7.63 1.25 -8.53
N LYS A 143 7.74 2.57 -8.69
CA LYS A 143 8.48 3.17 -9.81
C LYS A 143 9.94 2.71 -9.84
N ARG A 144 10.62 2.70 -8.69
CA ARG A 144 11.99 2.21 -8.55
C ARG A 144 12.13 0.73 -8.94
N VAL A 145 11.20 -0.12 -8.51
CA VAL A 145 11.17 -1.54 -8.90
C VAL A 145 11.14 -1.68 -10.42
N ARG A 146 10.27 -0.92 -11.11
CA ARG A 146 10.22 -0.92 -12.58
C ARG A 146 11.54 -0.50 -13.22
N GLU A 147 12.17 0.55 -12.71
CA GLU A 147 13.45 1.05 -13.23
C GLU A 147 14.60 0.05 -13.06
N GLU A 148 14.51 -0.82 -12.05
CA GLU A 148 15.55 -1.78 -11.70
C GLU A 148 15.27 -3.22 -12.17
N ALA A 149 14.09 -3.51 -12.75
CA ALA A 149 13.63 -4.88 -13.01
C ALA A 149 14.13 -5.49 -14.33
N ALA A 150 14.69 -4.71 -15.26
CA ALA A 150 15.07 -5.20 -16.57
C ALA A 150 16.02 -6.42 -16.49
N GLY A 151 15.61 -7.54 -17.09
CA GLY A 151 16.40 -8.77 -17.12
C GLY A 151 16.40 -9.58 -15.81
N LYS A 152 15.67 -9.16 -14.77
CA LYS A 152 15.75 -9.75 -13.43
C LYS A 152 14.64 -10.75 -13.13
N ARG A 153 14.95 -11.74 -12.29
CA ARG A 153 13.97 -12.60 -11.60
C ARG A 153 13.50 -11.86 -10.36
N PHE A 154 12.19 -11.63 -10.27
CA PHE A 154 11.59 -10.81 -9.22
C PHE A 154 10.84 -11.64 -8.18
N LEU A 155 11.02 -11.35 -6.90
CA LEU A 155 10.21 -11.96 -5.82
C LEU A 155 9.44 -10.87 -5.08
N ASN A 156 8.13 -11.06 -4.94
CA ASN A 156 7.24 -10.16 -4.20
C ASN A 156 6.61 -10.93 -3.04
N LEU A 157 6.96 -10.57 -1.81
CA LEU A 157 6.49 -11.21 -0.59
C LEU A 157 5.49 -10.33 0.15
N PHE A 158 4.46 -10.95 0.72
CA PHE A 158 3.29 -10.25 1.27
C PHE A 158 2.62 -9.37 0.20
N ALA A 159 2.44 -9.96 -0.98
CA ALA A 159 2.26 -9.22 -2.21
C ALA A 159 0.94 -8.45 -2.32
N TYR A 160 -0.06 -8.75 -1.48
CA TYR A 160 -1.38 -8.16 -1.55
C TYR A 160 -1.94 -8.29 -2.99
N THR A 161 -2.28 -7.19 -3.65
CA THR A 161 -2.84 -7.15 -5.01
C THR A 161 -1.78 -7.14 -6.12
N GLY A 162 -0.53 -7.46 -5.80
CA GLY A 162 0.53 -7.71 -6.78
C GLY A 162 1.07 -6.45 -7.47
N SER A 163 0.85 -5.27 -6.89
CA SER A 163 1.19 -4.00 -7.53
C SER A 163 2.68 -3.85 -7.86
N PHE A 164 3.59 -4.31 -6.97
CA PHE A 164 5.02 -4.34 -7.27
C PHE A 164 5.36 -5.28 -8.43
N THR A 165 4.68 -6.42 -8.55
CA THR A 165 4.91 -7.37 -9.65
C THR A 165 4.49 -6.78 -10.99
N VAL A 166 3.38 -6.06 -11.05
CA VAL A 166 2.99 -5.31 -12.26
C VAL A 166 4.10 -4.36 -12.70
N TYR A 167 4.67 -3.60 -11.75
CA TYR A 167 5.79 -2.70 -12.05
C TYR A 167 7.06 -3.44 -12.47
N ALA A 168 7.38 -4.57 -11.84
CA ALA A 168 8.53 -5.39 -12.23
C ALA A 168 8.37 -5.94 -13.65
N GLY A 169 7.20 -6.49 -13.99
CA GLY A 169 6.87 -6.97 -15.34
C GLY A 169 6.94 -5.85 -16.38
N ALA A 170 6.35 -4.70 -16.10
CA ALA A 170 6.44 -3.51 -16.96
C ALA A 170 7.88 -2.98 -17.12
N GLY A 171 8.76 -3.28 -16.16
CA GLY A 171 10.19 -2.94 -16.20
C GLY A 171 11.05 -3.94 -16.95
N GLY A 172 10.47 -5.03 -17.45
CA GLY A 172 11.17 -6.08 -18.18
C GLY A 172 11.77 -7.17 -17.29
N ALA A 173 11.21 -7.44 -16.11
CA ALA A 173 11.52 -8.65 -15.35
C ALA A 173 11.29 -9.90 -16.22
N VAL A 174 12.23 -10.85 -16.19
CA VAL A 174 12.15 -12.08 -17.01
C VAL A 174 11.19 -13.11 -16.41
N SER A 175 11.02 -13.07 -15.10
CA SER A 175 10.06 -13.89 -14.35
C SER A 175 9.76 -13.23 -13.01
N SER A 176 8.66 -13.64 -12.39
CA SER A 176 8.41 -13.30 -11.00
C SER A 176 7.66 -14.38 -10.23
N GLU A 177 7.88 -14.44 -8.92
CA GLU A 177 7.02 -15.15 -7.99
C GLU A 177 6.35 -14.13 -7.05
N THR A 178 5.02 -14.21 -6.93
CA THR A 178 4.18 -13.27 -6.15
C THR A 178 3.46 -14.03 -5.04
N VAL A 179 3.92 -13.84 -3.81
CA VAL A 179 3.57 -14.68 -2.67
C VAL A 179 2.62 -13.95 -1.72
N ASP A 180 1.45 -14.54 -1.50
CA ASP A 180 0.43 -14.07 -0.57
C ASP A 180 -0.48 -15.22 -0.16
N MET A 181 -0.93 -15.26 1.10
CA MET A 181 -1.79 -16.32 1.63
C MET A 181 -3.24 -16.25 1.14
N SER A 182 -3.69 -15.05 0.75
CA SER A 182 -5.09 -14.75 0.46
C SER A 182 -5.47 -15.14 -0.95
N ASN A 183 -6.40 -16.10 -1.09
CA ASN A 183 -7.01 -16.40 -2.40
C ASN A 183 -7.60 -15.14 -3.05
N THR A 184 -8.25 -14.29 -2.26
CA THR A 184 -8.89 -13.08 -2.76
C THR A 184 -7.87 -12.11 -3.34
N TYR A 185 -6.71 -11.95 -2.69
CA TYR A 185 -5.67 -11.04 -3.17
C TYR A 185 -4.85 -11.65 -4.31
N GLN A 186 -4.64 -12.97 -4.32
CA GLN A 186 -4.05 -13.66 -5.47
C GLN A 186 -4.93 -13.55 -6.71
N GLU A 187 -6.25 -13.72 -6.56
CA GLU A 187 -7.22 -13.51 -7.62
C GLU A 187 -7.24 -12.05 -8.12
N TRP A 188 -7.10 -11.09 -7.21
CA TRP A 188 -6.96 -9.68 -7.56
C TRP A 188 -5.65 -9.40 -8.31
N SER A 189 -4.53 -9.97 -7.83
CA SER A 189 -3.23 -9.87 -8.49
C SER A 189 -3.27 -10.41 -9.90
N ARG A 190 -3.90 -11.58 -10.11
CA ARG A 190 -4.11 -12.18 -11.43
C ARG A 190 -4.83 -11.23 -12.39
N ARG A 191 -5.92 -10.62 -11.95
CA ARG A 191 -6.67 -9.62 -12.74
C ARG A 191 -5.83 -8.37 -13.03
N ASN A 192 -5.01 -7.92 -12.08
CA ASN A 192 -4.05 -6.83 -12.31
C ASN A 192 -2.96 -7.23 -13.32
N PHE A 193 -2.50 -8.48 -13.33
CA PHE A 193 -1.49 -8.96 -14.28
C PHE A 193 -2.07 -9.00 -15.69
N GLU A 194 -3.26 -9.58 -15.85
CA GLU A 194 -4.01 -9.61 -17.11
C GLU A 194 -4.27 -8.19 -17.63
N LEU A 195 -4.67 -7.27 -16.75
CA LEU A 195 -4.90 -5.87 -17.08
C LEU A 195 -3.64 -5.15 -17.60
N ASN A 196 -2.45 -5.61 -17.25
CA ASN A 196 -1.18 -5.03 -17.71
C ASN A 196 -0.44 -5.93 -18.72
N GLY A 197 -1.08 -7.00 -19.21
CA GLY A 197 -0.53 -7.89 -20.23
C GLY A 197 0.66 -8.73 -19.76
N LEU A 198 0.76 -9.01 -18.45
CA LEU A 198 1.81 -9.90 -17.93
C LEU A 198 1.51 -11.35 -18.32
N ASP A 199 2.55 -12.06 -18.78
CA ASP A 199 2.49 -13.49 -19.05
C ASP A 199 2.46 -14.29 -17.74
N LEU A 200 1.32 -14.90 -17.42
CA LEU A 200 1.10 -15.69 -16.20
C LEU A 200 1.99 -16.95 -16.12
N ALA A 201 2.58 -17.41 -17.23
CA ALA A 201 3.57 -18.49 -17.19
C ALA A 201 4.91 -18.03 -16.62
N ARG A 202 5.27 -16.76 -16.84
CA ARG A 202 6.51 -16.13 -16.33
C ARG A 202 6.31 -15.43 -15.00
N HIS A 203 5.13 -14.88 -14.77
CA HIS A 203 4.76 -14.13 -13.58
C HIS A 203 3.76 -14.91 -12.73
N GLN A 204 4.31 -15.74 -11.85
CA GLN A 204 3.56 -16.74 -11.10
C GLN A 204 2.98 -16.17 -9.81
N LEU A 205 1.79 -16.64 -9.48
CA LEU A 205 1.09 -16.38 -8.22
C LEU A 205 1.27 -17.59 -7.32
N VAL A 206 1.86 -17.40 -6.15
CA VAL A 206 2.17 -18.47 -5.20
C VAL A 206 1.38 -18.26 -3.92
N ARG A 207 0.35 -19.08 -3.73
CA ARG A 207 -0.44 -19.02 -2.51
C ARG A 207 0.24 -19.82 -1.39
N ALA A 208 0.98 -19.13 -0.55
CA ALA A 208 1.68 -19.73 0.58
C ALA A 208 1.72 -18.78 1.77
N ASP A 209 1.96 -19.35 2.95
CA ASP A 209 2.55 -18.59 4.05
C ASP A 209 3.97 -18.16 3.67
N VAL A 210 4.34 -16.91 3.95
CA VAL A 210 5.64 -16.38 3.50
C VAL A 210 6.81 -17.03 4.22
N PHE A 211 6.68 -17.41 5.49
CA PHE A 211 7.75 -18.10 6.21
C PHE A 211 7.99 -19.48 5.59
N GLN A 212 6.92 -20.24 5.39
CA GLN A 212 7.01 -21.56 4.74
C GLN A 212 7.56 -21.47 3.31
N TYR A 213 7.12 -20.47 2.55
CA TYR A 213 7.63 -20.23 1.20
C TYR A 213 9.14 -19.93 1.21
N LEU A 214 9.60 -19.09 2.14
CA LEU A 214 11.01 -18.71 2.24
C LEU A 214 11.89 -19.91 2.58
N GLU A 215 11.49 -20.74 3.54
CA GLU A 215 12.19 -21.99 3.89
C GLU A 215 12.28 -22.93 2.68
N GLN A 216 11.13 -23.22 2.05
CA GLN A 216 11.07 -24.09 0.89
C GLN A 216 11.90 -23.56 -0.29
N ALA A 217 11.84 -22.25 -0.57
CA ALA A 217 12.59 -21.64 -1.66
C ALA A 217 14.10 -21.72 -1.43
N VAL A 218 14.56 -21.62 -0.18
CA VAL A 218 15.98 -21.78 0.18
C VAL A 218 16.41 -23.23 -0.02
N ASP A 219 15.60 -24.20 0.44
CA ASP A 219 15.86 -25.63 0.27
C ASP A 219 15.90 -26.04 -1.22
N GLU A 220 15.04 -25.43 -2.05
CA GLU A 220 15.03 -25.61 -3.50
C GLU A 220 16.18 -24.89 -4.22
N GLY A 221 16.99 -24.10 -3.50
CA GLY A 221 18.10 -23.33 -4.07
C GLY A 221 17.66 -22.22 -5.03
N LYS A 222 16.43 -21.69 -4.86
CA LYS A 222 15.94 -20.58 -5.68
C LYS A 222 16.82 -19.34 -5.51
N GLN A 223 16.89 -18.53 -6.57
CA GLN A 223 17.63 -17.28 -6.56
C GLN A 223 16.86 -16.20 -7.31
N PHE A 224 16.84 -14.99 -6.76
CA PHE A 224 16.18 -13.81 -7.30
C PHE A 224 17.13 -12.62 -7.34
N ASP A 225 16.97 -11.74 -8.31
CA ASP A 225 17.87 -10.60 -8.52
C ASP A 225 17.28 -9.32 -7.90
N LEU A 226 15.96 -9.30 -7.68
CA LEU A 226 15.25 -8.21 -7.04
C LEU A 226 14.12 -8.78 -6.17
N ILE A 227 14.10 -8.40 -4.90
CA ILE A 227 13.08 -8.84 -3.94
C ILE A 227 12.42 -7.61 -3.33
N VAL A 228 11.09 -7.64 -3.21
CA VAL A 228 10.32 -6.71 -2.37
C VAL A 228 9.64 -7.51 -1.27
N MET A 229 9.73 -7.01 -0.06
CA MET A 229 9.10 -7.58 1.12
C MET A 229 8.48 -6.45 1.95
N ASP A 230 7.15 -6.43 2.00
CA ASP A 230 6.36 -5.41 2.70
C ASP A 230 5.35 -6.05 3.65
N PRO A 231 5.79 -6.68 4.76
CA PRO A 231 4.90 -7.37 5.68
C PRO A 231 3.93 -6.41 6.37
N PRO A 232 2.72 -6.90 6.73
CA PRO A 232 1.89 -6.17 7.67
C PRO A 232 2.58 -6.11 9.05
N THR A 233 2.31 -5.05 9.81
CA THR A 233 2.88 -4.89 11.17
C THR A 233 2.58 -6.11 12.07
N PHE A 234 1.33 -6.57 12.05
CA PHE A 234 0.87 -7.77 12.75
C PHE A 234 -0.07 -8.56 11.84
N SER A 235 0.01 -9.89 11.87
CA SER A 235 -0.95 -10.77 11.20
C SER A 235 -1.33 -11.94 12.09
N ASN A 236 -2.62 -12.03 12.41
CA ASN A 236 -3.24 -13.16 13.13
C ASN A 236 -4.04 -14.04 12.15
N SER A 237 -3.45 -14.40 11.01
CA SER A 237 -4.11 -15.28 10.08
C SER A 237 -4.31 -16.65 10.73
N LYS A 238 -5.54 -17.16 10.79
CA LYS A 238 -5.84 -18.53 11.27
C LYS A 238 -5.11 -19.63 10.50
N LYS A 239 -4.52 -19.28 9.34
CA LYS A 239 -3.76 -20.18 8.46
C LYS A 239 -2.24 -20.06 8.67
N MET A 240 -1.77 -19.11 9.47
CA MET A 240 -0.38 -19.05 9.91
C MET A 240 -0.20 -19.97 11.13
N GLN A 241 0.97 -20.61 11.23
CA GLN A 241 1.30 -21.40 12.41
C GLN A 241 1.54 -20.49 13.63
N ASP A 242 2.09 -19.30 13.40
CA ASP A 242 2.39 -18.30 14.43
C ASP A 242 1.95 -16.89 14.02
N ILE A 243 1.74 -16.02 15.01
CA ILE A 243 1.43 -14.60 14.80
C ILE A 243 2.68 -13.90 14.26
N LEU A 244 2.59 -13.27 13.10
CA LEU A 244 3.63 -12.35 12.61
C LEU A 244 3.66 -11.09 13.47
N ASP A 245 4.84 -10.74 13.96
CA ASP A 245 5.20 -9.44 14.52
C ASP A 245 6.42 -8.93 13.76
N VAL A 246 6.25 -7.87 12.95
CA VAL A 246 7.34 -7.38 12.11
C VAL A 246 8.58 -6.94 12.91
N GLN A 247 8.43 -6.45 14.14
CA GLN A 247 9.57 -6.03 14.96
C GLN A 247 10.33 -7.22 15.55
N ARG A 248 9.64 -8.33 15.83
CA ARG A 248 10.27 -9.55 16.32
C ARG A 248 10.90 -10.34 15.19
N ASP A 249 10.22 -10.40 14.04
CA ASP A 249 10.49 -11.38 12.99
C ASP A 249 11.29 -10.82 11.81
N HIS A 250 11.51 -9.50 11.71
CA HIS A 250 12.17 -8.89 10.54
C HIS A 250 13.56 -9.45 10.27
N VAL A 251 14.32 -9.79 11.31
CA VAL A 251 15.66 -10.35 11.14
C VAL A 251 15.60 -11.69 10.41
N TRP A 252 14.73 -12.59 10.86
CA TRP A 252 14.53 -13.89 10.21
C TRP A 252 14.07 -13.72 8.77
N LEU A 253 13.07 -12.85 8.55
CA LEU A 253 12.53 -12.58 7.23
C LEU A 253 13.61 -12.05 6.28
N ILE A 254 14.37 -11.06 6.73
CA ILE A 254 15.46 -10.46 5.96
C ILE A 254 16.54 -11.51 5.67
N ASP A 255 16.99 -12.27 6.66
CA ASP A 255 18.05 -13.28 6.47
C ASP A 255 17.65 -14.32 5.39
N TYR A 256 16.43 -14.83 5.44
CA TYR A 256 15.93 -15.78 4.43
C TYR A 256 15.79 -15.14 3.04
N ALA A 257 15.27 -13.92 2.95
CA ALA A 257 15.22 -13.22 1.67
C ALA A 257 16.62 -12.92 1.11
N MET A 258 17.58 -12.59 1.97
CA MET A 258 18.97 -12.36 1.59
C MET A 258 19.66 -13.65 1.13
N ALA A 259 19.31 -14.82 1.69
CA ALA A 259 19.79 -16.12 1.22
C ALA A 259 19.33 -16.43 -0.22
N LEU A 260 18.10 -16.04 -0.55
CA LEU A 260 17.52 -16.15 -1.91
C LEU A 260 18.06 -15.11 -2.91
N LEU A 261 18.88 -14.16 -2.46
CA LEU A 261 19.34 -13.07 -3.31
C LEU A 261 20.56 -13.49 -4.14
N ALA A 262 20.46 -13.40 -5.47
CA ALA A 262 21.57 -13.62 -6.37
C ALA A 262 22.72 -12.62 -6.12
N PRO A 263 23.97 -12.93 -6.52
CA PRO A 263 25.06 -11.96 -6.46
C PRO A 263 24.71 -10.64 -7.16
N GLY A 264 24.91 -9.52 -6.46
CA GLY A 264 24.54 -8.19 -6.97
C GLY A 264 23.04 -7.86 -6.90
N GLY A 265 22.21 -8.78 -6.42
CA GLY A 265 20.78 -8.56 -6.24
C GLY A 265 20.46 -7.50 -5.18
N THR A 266 19.19 -7.10 -5.10
CA THR A 266 18.72 -6.10 -4.13
C THR A 266 17.43 -6.55 -3.46
N LEU A 267 17.35 -6.40 -2.13
CA LEU A 267 16.12 -6.53 -1.35
C LEU A 267 15.63 -5.12 -0.96
N TYR A 268 14.35 -4.86 -1.21
CA TYR A 268 13.61 -3.75 -0.61
C TYR A 268 12.74 -4.30 0.51
N PHE A 269 13.07 -3.95 1.75
CA PHE A 269 12.27 -4.27 2.92
C PHE A 269 11.55 -3.01 3.40
N SER A 270 10.24 -3.07 3.55
CA SER A 270 9.44 -1.97 4.11
C SER A 270 8.44 -2.46 5.14
N ASN A 271 8.01 -1.54 6.00
CA ASN A 271 6.90 -1.75 6.91
C ASN A 271 6.34 -0.40 7.40
N ASN A 272 5.16 -0.42 8.00
CA ASN A 272 4.48 0.77 8.51
C ASN A 272 4.35 0.83 10.04
N LEU A 273 5.11 0.01 10.78
CA LEU A 273 5.11 0.05 12.23
C LEU A 273 5.87 1.31 12.70
N ARG A 274 5.14 2.24 13.31
CA ARG A 274 5.71 3.55 13.73
C ARG A 274 6.88 3.45 14.71
N SER A 275 6.90 2.42 15.54
CA SER A 275 7.94 2.18 16.54
C SER A 275 9.03 1.23 16.05
N PHE A 276 9.03 0.87 14.76
CA PHE A 276 9.98 -0.11 14.25
C PHE A 276 11.40 0.42 14.31
N VAL A 277 12.28 -0.44 14.79
CA VAL A 277 13.73 -0.26 14.83
C VAL A 277 14.34 -1.46 14.12
N LEU A 278 15.10 -1.19 13.05
CA LEU A 278 15.86 -2.23 12.36
C LEU A 278 16.97 -2.73 13.28
N ASP A 279 17.09 -4.06 13.41
CA ASP A 279 18.11 -4.67 14.25
C ASP A 279 19.50 -4.39 13.67
N GLU A 280 20.36 -3.78 14.49
CA GLU A 280 21.70 -3.32 14.10
C GLU A 280 22.60 -4.48 13.64
N ARG A 281 22.34 -5.71 14.10
CA ARG A 281 23.13 -6.88 13.69
C ARG A 281 23.11 -7.11 12.17
N LEU A 282 22.01 -6.73 11.50
CA LEU A 282 21.88 -6.90 10.04
C LEU A 282 22.94 -6.09 9.28
N ALA A 283 23.46 -5.00 9.88
CA ALA A 283 24.53 -4.20 9.29
C ALA A 283 25.90 -4.89 9.37
N GLU A 284 26.06 -5.94 10.19
CA GLU A 284 27.26 -6.78 10.24
C GLU A 284 27.36 -7.68 9.00
N ASP A 285 26.23 -8.14 8.48
CA ASP A 285 26.17 -9.08 7.35
C ASP A 285 25.87 -8.40 6.00
N TYR A 286 25.11 -7.29 6.01
CA TYR A 286 24.59 -6.69 4.79
C TYR A 286 24.95 -5.20 4.63
N HIS A 287 24.97 -4.74 3.38
CA HIS A 287 24.93 -3.31 3.10
C HIS A 287 23.49 -2.83 3.17
N ILE A 288 23.21 -1.94 4.12
CA ILE A 288 21.86 -1.42 4.37
C ILE A 288 21.85 0.07 4.12
N ARG A 289 20.85 0.53 3.35
CA ARG A 289 20.59 1.94 3.13
C ARG A 289 19.13 2.24 3.46
N ASP A 290 18.92 3.15 4.42
CA ASP A 290 17.60 3.73 4.67
C ASP A 290 17.23 4.65 3.49
N ILE A 291 16.09 4.33 2.86
CA ILE A 291 15.51 5.09 1.75
C ILE A 291 14.09 5.57 2.06
N SER A 292 13.70 5.58 3.35
CA SER A 292 12.34 5.88 3.80
C SER A 292 11.83 7.25 3.33
N VAL A 293 12.71 8.26 3.30
CA VAL A 293 12.33 9.61 2.84
C VAL A 293 12.06 9.61 1.33
N GLN A 294 12.86 8.86 0.56
CA GLN A 294 12.77 8.78 -0.90
C GLN A 294 11.60 7.89 -1.35
N SER A 295 11.21 6.91 -0.54
CA SER A 295 10.10 6.00 -0.85
C SER A 295 8.73 6.66 -0.68
N VAL A 296 8.63 7.76 0.08
CA VAL A 296 7.36 8.49 0.28
C VAL A 296 7.10 9.53 -0.84
N PRO A 297 5.98 9.43 -1.57
CA PRO A 297 5.58 10.35 -2.65
C PRO A 297 5.26 11.77 -2.20
N GLU A 298 5.24 12.73 -3.13
CA GLU A 298 5.06 14.16 -2.83
C GLU A 298 3.71 14.48 -2.17
N ASP A 299 2.66 13.73 -2.51
CA ASP A 299 1.28 13.86 -2.02
C ASP A 299 1.09 13.43 -0.56
N PHE A 300 2.13 12.86 0.08
CA PHE A 300 2.12 12.52 1.49
C PHE A 300 2.87 13.55 2.32
N ARG A 301 2.12 14.25 3.18
CA ARG A 301 2.66 15.23 4.13
C ARG A 301 3.57 14.54 5.15
N ASN A 302 3.11 13.42 5.69
CA ASN A 302 3.89 12.65 6.66
C ASN A 302 4.95 11.81 5.95
N ARG A 303 6.22 12.16 6.11
CA ARG A 303 7.37 11.39 5.56
C ARG A 303 7.75 10.17 6.39
N LYS A 304 7.02 9.89 7.47
CA LYS A 304 7.22 8.75 8.39
C LYS A 304 6.01 7.81 8.40
N ILE A 305 5.32 7.68 7.26
CA ILE A 305 4.16 6.78 7.10
C ILE A 305 4.56 5.31 7.00
N HIS A 306 5.74 5.05 6.45
CA HIS A 306 6.40 3.76 6.42
C HIS A 306 7.92 3.98 6.48
N GLN A 307 8.65 2.92 6.77
CA GLN A 307 10.09 2.84 6.58
C GLN A 307 10.39 1.93 5.39
N CYS A 308 11.48 2.22 4.69
CA CYS A 308 11.91 1.41 3.56
C CYS A 308 13.44 1.36 3.53
N TYR A 309 13.98 0.15 3.50
CA TYR A 309 15.40 -0.13 3.50
C TYR A 309 15.77 -0.88 2.23
N GLN A 310 16.88 -0.47 1.62
CA GLN A 310 17.54 -1.22 0.56
C GLN A 310 18.65 -2.06 1.18
N LEU A 311 18.63 -3.36 0.96
CA LEU A 311 19.63 -4.31 1.44
C LEU A 311 20.32 -5.01 0.26
N LYS A 312 21.64 -5.20 0.40
CA LYS A 312 22.48 -5.94 -0.55
C LYS A 312 23.51 -6.78 0.20
N LYS A 313 23.94 -7.90 -0.40
CA LYS A 313 25.07 -8.68 0.10
C LYS A 313 26.34 -7.81 0.12
N LYS A 314 27.16 -7.94 1.16
CA LYS A 314 28.51 -7.38 1.15
C LYS A 314 29.33 -8.09 0.07
N ALA A 315 30.19 -7.34 -0.62
CA ALA A 315 31.11 -7.97 -1.56
C ALA A 315 31.99 -8.96 -0.79
N SER A 316 32.05 -10.20 -1.28
CA SER A 316 32.94 -11.25 -0.75
C SER A 316 34.40 -10.95 -1.06
#